data_AF-A0A5M5C2Y5-F1
#
_entry.id   AF-A0A5M5C2Y5-F1
#
_cell.length_a   1.000
_cell.length_b   1.000
_cell.length_c   1.000
_cell.angle_alpha   90.00
_cell.angle_beta   90.00
_cell.angle_gamma   90.00
#
_symmetry.space_group_name_H-M   'P 1'
#
loop_
_entity.id
_entity.type
_entity.pdbx_description
1 polymer ?
#
loop_
_entity_poly.entity_id
_entity_poly.type
_entity_poly.pdbx_seq_one_letter_code
_entity_poly.pdbx_strand_id
1 'polypeptide(L)'
;MRKYIITPALLAIVCMVMCHCTFNRKASVAANEYLIQGELANLPDSIVIGLYEEDGNILNCVLRDTLMNGQFSFRDTVSTTRKMLIMSDNRGFPGTWLEVWIA
;
A
#
# COMPACT_ATOMS: atom_id res chain seq x y z
N MET A 1 3.77 -28.74 -44.66
CA MET A 1 3.92 -27.50 -43.87
C MET A 1 2.70 -27.32 -42.97
N ARG A 2 2.78 -27.72 -41.70
CA ARG A 2 1.64 -27.69 -40.76
C ARG A 2 1.72 -26.38 -39.98
N LYS A 3 0.83 -25.44 -40.29
CA LYS A 3 0.77 -24.13 -39.63
C LYS A 3 0.26 -24.33 -38.20
N TYR A 4 1.08 -23.97 -37.21
CA TYR A 4 0.70 -23.98 -35.81
C TYR A 4 -0.39 -22.92 -35.58
N ILE A 5 -1.65 -23.35 -35.54
CA ILE A 5 -2.76 -22.52 -35.07
C ILE A 5 -2.62 -22.49 -33.55
N ILE A 6 -1.92 -21.48 -33.04
CA ILE A 6 -2.01 -21.13 -31.62
C ILE A 6 -3.46 -20.67 -31.43
N THR A 7 -4.28 -21.53 -30.86
CA THR A 7 -5.69 -21.24 -30.61
C THR A 7 -5.78 -20.02 -29.69
N PRO A 8 -6.68 -19.05 -29.97
CA PRO A 8 -6.82 -17.84 -29.16
C PRO A 8 -7.10 -18.13 -27.68
N ALA A 9 -7.68 -19.31 -27.38
CA ALA A 9 -7.86 -19.82 -26.03
C ALA A 9 -6.53 -20.06 -25.28
N LEU A 10 -5.51 -20.60 -25.96
CA LEU A 10 -4.19 -20.84 -25.35
C LEU A 10 -3.50 -19.51 -25.02
N LEU A 11 -3.62 -18.52 -25.91
CA LEU A 11 -3.08 -17.18 -25.69
C LEU A 11 -3.78 -16.47 -24.51
N ALA A 12 -5.11 -16.57 -24.41
CA ALA A 12 -5.88 -16.00 -23.32
C ALA A 12 -5.51 -16.60 -21.95
N ILE A 13 -5.28 -17.92 -21.90
CA ILE A 13 -4.83 -18.60 -20.67
C ILE A 13 -3.44 -18.12 -20.26
N VAL A 14 -2.50 -18.00 -21.20
CA VAL A 14 -1.16 -17.47 -20.92
C VAL A 14 -1.23 -16.03 -20.42
N CYS A 15 -2.06 -15.17 -21.03
CA CYS A 15 -2.27 -13.80 -20.55
C CYS A 15 -2.86 -13.77 -19.12
N MET A 16 -3.83 -14.63 -18.79
CA MET A 16 -4.40 -14.71 -17.45
C MET A 16 -3.38 -15.20 -16.42
N VAL A 17 -2.55 -16.19 -16.74
CA VAL A 17 -1.51 -16.70 -15.84
C VAL A 17 -0.42 -15.64 -15.60
N MET A 18 0.02 -14.94 -16.66
CA MET A 18 0.99 -13.85 -16.53
C MET A 18 0.45 -12.68 -15.69
N CYS A 19 -0.84 -12.36 -15.81
CA CYS A 19 -1.50 -11.32 -15.03
C CYS A 19 -1.57 -11.66 -13.52
N HIS A 20 -1.78 -12.94 -13.18
CA HIS A 20 -1.75 -13.39 -11.78
C HIS A 20 -0.33 -13.46 -11.19
N CYS A 21 0.70 -13.74 -11.99
CA CYS A 21 2.08 -13.78 -11.52
C CYS A 21 2.66 -12.38 -11.22
N THR A 22 2.14 -11.32 -11.83
CA THR A 22 2.56 -9.93 -11.54
C THR A 22 1.91 -9.33 -10.29
N PHE A 23 0.79 -9.88 -9.83
CA PHE A 23 0.00 -9.30 -8.73
C PHE A 23 0.59 -9.57 -7.34
N ASN A 24 1.44 -10.59 -7.18
CA ASN A 24 2.01 -10.99 -5.90
C ASN A 24 3.49 -10.61 -5.70
N ARG A 25 4.05 -9.76 -6.57
CA ARG A 25 5.43 -9.30 -6.37
C ARG A 25 5.43 -8.33 -5.19
N LYS A 26 5.82 -8.81 -3.99
CA LYS A 26 6.16 -7.93 -2.86
C LYS A 26 7.13 -6.87 -3.37
N ALA A 27 6.79 -5.60 -3.15
CA ALA A 27 7.65 -4.51 -3.55
C ALA A 27 9.01 -4.67 -2.85
N SER A 28 10.09 -4.51 -3.62
CA SER A 28 11.44 -4.51 -3.09
C SER A 28 11.70 -3.14 -2.46
N VAL A 29 12.16 -3.15 -1.21
CA VAL A 29 12.48 -1.96 -0.41
C VAL A 29 13.98 -1.98 -0.12
N ALA A 30 14.67 -0.85 -0.29
CA ALA A 30 16.09 -0.74 0.02
C ALA A 30 16.32 -0.80 1.55
N ALA A 31 17.54 -1.11 1.99
CA ALA A 31 17.84 -1.32 3.42
C ALA A 31 17.62 -0.08 4.31
N ASN A 32 17.64 1.12 3.73
CA ASN A 32 17.42 2.40 4.41
C ASN A 32 16.09 3.04 4.02
N GLU A 33 15.16 2.24 3.49
CA GLU A 33 13.82 2.65 3.10
C GLU A 33 12.78 1.81 3.83
N TYR A 34 11.57 2.34 3.95
CA TYR A 34 10.41 1.59 4.35
C TYR A 34 9.30 1.72 3.31
N LEU A 35 8.45 0.70 3.25
CA LEU A 35 7.19 0.73 2.54
C LEU A 35 6.11 0.15 3.44
N ILE A 36 5.11 0.96 3.75
CA ILE A 36 3.88 0.54 4.43
C ILE A 36 2.79 0.49 3.37
N GLN A 37 2.04 -0.60 3.32
CA GLN A 37 0.87 -0.75 2.47
C GLN A 37 -0.30 -1.25 3.32
N GLY A 38 -1.48 -0.72 3.06
CA GLY A 38 -2.69 -1.16 3.73
C GLY A 38 -3.86 -1.22 2.77
N GLU A 39 -4.81 -2.08 3.14
CA GLU A 39 -6.07 -2.26 2.44
C GLU A 39 -7.23 -1.99 3.40
N LEU A 40 -8.21 -1.21 2.96
CA LEU A 40 -9.43 -0.91 3.69
C LEU A 40 -10.63 -1.20 2.81
N ALA A 41 -11.36 -2.26 3.16
CA ALA A 41 -12.60 -2.63 2.48
C ALA A 41 -13.77 -1.72 2.88
N ASN A 42 -14.76 -1.60 2.01
CA ASN A 42 -16.03 -0.90 2.25
C ASN A 42 -15.92 0.60 2.55
N LEU A 43 -14.80 1.22 2.16
CA LEU A 43 -14.65 2.67 2.21
C LEU A 43 -14.65 3.25 0.79
N PRO A 44 -15.21 4.45 0.60
CA PRO A 44 -15.11 5.12 -0.69
C PRO A 44 -13.66 5.54 -0.95
N ASP A 45 -13.34 5.72 -2.23
CA ASP A 45 -12.12 6.40 -2.63
C ASP A 45 -12.10 7.85 -2.09
N SER A 46 -10.92 8.47 -2.14
CA SER A 46 -10.69 9.86 -1.69
C SER A 46 -10.63 10.06 -0.17
N ILE A 47 -10.65 8.97 0.61
CA ILE A 47 -10.32 9.02 2.05
C ILE A 47 -8.82 9.27 2.20
N VAL A 48 -8.43 10.21 3.04
CA VAL A 48 -7.02 10.51 3.30
C VAL A 48 -6.55 9.72 4.51
N ILE A 49 -5.50 8.94 4.35
CA ILE A 49 -4.81 8.24 5.43
C ILE A 49 -3.49 8.96 5.68
N GLY A 50 -3.22 9.31 6.93
CA GLY A 50 -1.98 9.97 7.33
C GLY A 50 -1.07 9.06 8.16
N LEU A 51 0.23 9.22 7.95
CA LEU A 51 1.29 8.69 8.78
C LEU A 51 1.86 9.83 9.64
N TYR A 52 1.86 9.64 10.95
CA TYR A 52 2.23 10.65 11.92
C TYR A 52 3.40 10.19 12.79
N GLU A 53 4.18 11.14 13.28
CA GLU A 53 5.18 10.95 14.33
C GLU A 53 4.70 11.67 15.59
N GLU A 54 4.96 11.07 16.76
CA GLU A 54 4.65 11.66 18.06
C GLU A 54 5.85 12.51 18.51
N ASP A 55 5.63 13.82 18.68
CA ASP A 55 6.59 14.77 19.25
C ASP A 55 6.03 15.33 20.55
N GLY A 56 6.35 14.65 21.65
CA GLY A 56 5.76 14.91 22.96
C GLY A 56 4.25 14.69 22.93
N ASN A 57 3.47 15.77 23.05
CA ASN A 57 2.00 15.72 23.01
C ASN A 57 1.41 16.13 21.64
N ILE A 58 2.25 16.32 20.63
CA ILE A 58 1.85 16.77 19.29
C ILE A 58 2.02 15.61 18.31
N LEU A 59 1.01 15.42 17.46
CA LEU A 59 1.09 14.48 16.34
C LEU A 59 1.45 15.25 15.07
N ASN A 60 2.65 15.03 14.56
CA ASN A 60 3.14 15.66 13.34
C ASN A 60 2.86 14.76 12.14
N CYS A 61 2.12 15.25 11.15
CA CYS A 61 1.86 14.50 9.92
C CYS A 61 3.13 14.46 9.07
N VAL A 62 3.64 13.26 8.80
CA VAL A 62 4.86 13.05 8.00
C VAL A 62 4.51 12.78 6.54
N LEU A 63 3.55 11.88 6.31
CA LEU A 63 3.06 11.53 4.97
C LEU A 63 1.54 11.45 4.96
N ARG A 64 0.97 11.64 3.77
CA ARG A 64 -0.45 11.40 3.47
C ARG A 64 -0.54 10.62 2.18
N ASP A 65 -1.47 9.69 2.16
CA ASP A 65 -1.90 9.04 0.94
C ASP A 65 -3.42 9.05 0.88
N THR A 66 -3.95 8.95 -0.33
CA THR A 66 -5.38 8.90 -0.59
C THR A 66 -5.77 7.48 -0.94
N LEU A 67 -6.75 6.95 -0.24
CA LEU A 67 -7.31 5.64 -0.50
C LEU A 67 -7.88 5.61 -1.92
N MET A 68 -7.32 4.71 -2.73
CA MET A 68 -7.75 4.48 -4.12
C MET A 68 -7.92 2.99 -4.33
N ASN A 69 -9.11 2.56 -4.77
CA ASN A 69 -9.48 1.14 -4.88
C ASN A 69 -9.22 0.38 -3.57
N GLY A 70 -9.54 1.00 -2.44
CA GLY A 70 -9.34 0.42 -1.10
C GLY A 70 -7.88 0.30 -0.65
N GLN A 71 -6.91 0.89 -1.36
CA GLN A 71 -5.48 0.76 -1.03
C GLN A 71 -4.83 2.11 -0.72
N PHE A 72 -3.87 2.10 0.21
CA PHE A 72 -2.97 3.22 0.48
C PHE A 72 -1.53 2.70 0.70
N SER A 73 -0.55 3.59 0.55
CA SER A 73 0.86 3.30 0.74
C SER A 73 1.67 4.49 1.24
N PHE A 74 2.68 4.23 2.07
CA PHE A 74 3.67 5.20 2.50
C PHE A 74 5.06 4.67 2.19
N ARG A 75 5.91 5.49 1.57
CA ARG A 75 7.29 5.14 1.27
C ARG A 75 8.21 6.31 1.57
N ASP A 76 9.25 6.06 2.34
CA ASP A 76 10.31 7.03 2.62
C ASP A 76 11.56 6.29 3.12
N THR A 77 12.55 7.05 3.57
CA THR A 77 13.79 6.59 4.17
C THR A 77 13.67 6.41 5.69
N VAL A 78 14.47 5.49 6.23
CA VAL A 78 14.62 5.24 7.66
C VAL A 78 16.10 5.20 8.01
N SER A 79 16.48 5.96 9.03
CA SER A 79 17.85 6.01 9.56
C SER A 79 17.94 5.41 10.96
N THR A 80 16.83 5.41 11.71
CA THR A 80 16.71 4.83 13.05
C THR A 80 15.33 4.22 13.22
N THR A 81 15.25 3.16 14.02
CA THR A 81 13.97 2.59 14.43
C THR A 81 13.15 3.61 15.21
N ARG A 82 11.88 3.80 14.83
CA ARG A 82 10.97 4.74 15.50
C ARG A 82 9.51 4.34 15.35
N LYS A 83 8.69 4.82 16.29
CA LYS A 83 7.25 4.61 16.31
C LYS A 83 6.57 5.65 15.43
N MET A 84 5.66 5.18 14.58
CA MET A 84 4.79 5.98 13.73
C MET A 84 3.33 5.61 14.02
N LEU A 85 2.42 6.52 13.72
CA LEU A 85 0.99 6.36 13.94
C LEU A 85 0.25 6.47 12.61
N ILE A 86 -0.64 5.54 12.31
CA ILE A 86 -1.53 5.59 11.13
C ILE A 86 -2.93 5.97 11.59
N MET A 87 -3.49 7.02 11.01
CA MET A 87 -4.86 7.46 11.29
C MET A 87 -5.48 8.23 10.12
N SER A 88 -6.76 8.54 10.23
CA SER A 88 -7.48 9.42 9.30
C SER A 88 -8.36 10.38 10.10
N ASP A 89 -8.44 11.63 9.67
CA ASP A 89 -9.35 12.65 10.19
C ASP A 89 -10.69 12.68 9.42
N ASN A 90 -10.84 11.83 8.40
CA ASN A 90 -12.08 11.71 7.66
C ASN A 90 -13.22 11.19 8.55
N ARG A 91 -14.44 11.66 8.27
CA ARG A 91 -15.65 11.23 8.96
C ARG A 91 -15.80 9.69 8.87
N GLY A 92 -16.10 9.06 10.01
CA GLY A 92 -16.33 7.62 10.10
C GLY A 92 -15.14 6.83 10.62
N PHE A 93 -13.96 7.46 10.75
CA PHE A 93 -12.82 6.86 11.43
C PHE A 93 -12.90 7.08 12.95
N PRO A 94 -12.39 6.12 13.75
CA PRO A 94 -12.30 6.29 15.19
C PRO A 94 -11.26 7.38 15.54
N GLY A 95 -11.45 8.06 16.66
CA GLY A 95 -10.47 9.00 17.22
C GLY A 95 -9.27 8.31 17.87
N THR A 96 -8.75 7.26 17.24
CA THR A 96 -7.59 6.47 17.68
C THR A 96 -6.66 6.24 16.50
N TRP A 97 -5.50 5.66 16.76
CA TRP A 97 -4.47 5.38 15.77
C TRP A 97 -3.99 3.93 15.85
N LEU A 98 -3.43 3.46 14.75
CA LEU A 98 -2.65 2.24 14.70
C LEU A 98 -1.17 2.57 14.88
N GLU A 99 -0.53 1.98 15.89
CA GLU A 99 0.91 2.12 16.08
C GLU A 99 1.66 1.15 15.16
N VAL A 100 2.70 1.65 14.49
CA VAL A 100 3.62 0.86 13.68
C VAL A 100 5.05 1.27 13.98
N TRP A 101 5.97 0.32 13.94
CA TRP A 101 7.40 0.58 14.07
C TRP A 101 8.07 0.44 12.71
N ILE A 102 8.80 1.47 12.29
CA ILE A 102 9.67 1.41 11.10
C ILE A 102 11.11 1.19 11.55
N ALA A 103 11.88 0.39 10.83
CA ALA A 103 13.27 0.05 11.11
C ALA A 103 14.00 -0.26 9.81
#